data_AF-A0A2N2KET8-F1
#
_entry.id   AF-A0A2N2KET8-F1
#
_cell.length_a   1.000
_cell.length_b   1.000
_cell.length_c   1.000
_cell.angle_alpha   90.00
_cell.angle_beta   90.00
_cell.angle_gamma   90.00
#
_symmetry.space_group_name_H-M   'P 1'
#
loop_
_entity.id
_entity.type
_entity.pdbx_description
1 polymer ?
#
loop_
_entity_poly.entity_id
_entity_poly.type
_entity_poly.pdbx_seq_one_letter_code
_entity_poly.pdbx_strand_id
1 'polypeptide(L)'
;MSDAIRIGVFVCHCGSNIGGVVNVPAVVEYAKSLPLVDWAEGNLYTCSEDGLSSIRARIHELHLNRVVVASCTPRTHEPLFRKNCERAGLNKYLFEFVNLREHCSWVHMDKPEEATRKAMDLIRMGVAKVGLLTPRQDLSSDVIRASLVLGGGISGLAASLTLANQGYRVELVEKQGKLGGLLRSVNRVFPTQQPTSELLDPLIHSVLGHENIRVHLGAEVVGVKGFVGNFEATVTESGKSESLRVGTIIVATGGEAFRPEGLLGYGRYENVMTQLEFEESHRSGYGGHKHVVIVNCVGARIEERTYCGRFCCIVSMKNAILLKEANPDAEITVLQRDVMACGKLYEDYYQKALEKGIRFLRYSVDRPPEVIGSETRAERVKVFHTLMGKEIGLQADLVVLTTPIVPGKDNQSLAQMMKIPLGMEGFFLEAHQKLRPVEFPADGIYVAGTARYPADIPDCIGQGFAAAAKAAIPMAMGRVVNEAFVSEVNPERCSSCGRCIEVCPFGAVDWAEVKGPQGVRKIARVNPAECKGCGLCASSCLSGAIGLAGSTDEQVLSAIANLN
;
A
#
# COMPACT_ATOMS: atom_id res chain seq x y z
N MET A 1 21.29 -36.74 -20.33
CA MET A 1 20.12 -37.63 -20.28
C MET A 1 19.28 -37.15 -19.11
N SER A 2 18.03 -36.73 -19.34
CA SER A 2 17.15 -36.34 -18.23
C SER A 2 16.79 -37.58 -17.42
N ASP A 3 16.91 -37.53 -16.10
CA ASP A 3 16.46 -38.60 -15.23
C ASP A 3 14.98 -38.91 -15.52
N ALA A 4 14.61 -40.20 -15.53
CA ALA A 4 13.22 -40.62 -15.68
C ALA A 4 12.36 -39.97 -14.58
N ILE A 5 11.15 -39.51 -14.92
CA ILE A 5 10.24 -38.88 -13.94
C ILE A 5 9.72 -39.95 -12.98
N ARG A 6 9.80 -39.68 -11.67
CA ARG A 6 9.39 -40.55 -10.58
C ARG A 6 8.57 -39.74 -9.57
N ILE A 7 7.25 -39.94 -9.59
CA ILE A 7 6.30 -39.15 -8.81
C ILE A 7 5.89 -39.92 -7.56
N GLY A 8 5.95 -39.25 -6.40
CA GLY A 8 5.32 -39.73 -5.16
C GLY A 8 4.03 -38.98 -4.86
N VAL A 9 2.92 -39.71 -4.64
CA VAL A 9 1.60 -39.15 -4.32
C VAL A 9 1.25 -39.46 -2.87
N PHE A 10 1.01 -38.42 -2.06
CA PHE A 10 0.68 -38.57 -0.64
C PHE A 10 -0.73 -38.04 -0.37
N VAL A 11 -1.65 -38.93 -0.02
CA VAL A 11 -3.07 -38.62 0.18
C VAL A 11 -3.38 -38.52 1.67
N CYS A 12 -3.90 -37.38 2.11
CA CYS A 12 -4.18 -37.11 3.52
C CYS A 12 -5.62 -37.53 3.88
N HIS A 13 -5.81 -38.19 5.02
CA HIS A 13 -7.14 -38.38 5.61
C HIS A 13 -7.63 -37.13 6.36
N CYS A 14 -6.71 -36.35 6.94
CA CYS A 14 -7.01 -35.21 7.80
C CYS A 14 -8.02 -35.59 8.92
N GLY A 15 -7.80 -36.76 9.53
CA GLY A 15 -8.78 -37.40 10.40
C GLY A 15 -10.05 -37.76 9.63
N SER A 16 -11.21 -37.30 10.09
CA SER A 16 -12.49 -37.47 9.39
C SER A 16 -12.78 -36.38 8.35
N ASN A 17 -11.96 -35.33 8.25
CA ASN A 17 -12.26 -34.20 7.37
C ASN A 17 -12.22 -34.57 5.88
N ILE A 18 -11.23 -35.38 5.47
CA ILE A 18 -11.17 -35.94 4.11
C ILE A 18 -11.63 -37.40 4.15
N GLY A 19 -11.04 -38.21 5.04
CA GLY A 19 -11.29 -39.64 5.14
C GLY A 19 -12.70 -40.04 5.59
N GLY A 20 -13.50 -39.10 6.11
CA GLY A 20 -14.91 -39.34 6.45
C GLY A 20 -15.86 -39.23 5.25
N VAL A 21 -15.41 -38.67 4.13
CA VAL A 21 -16.22 -38.45 2.92
C VAL A 21 -15.57 -39.10 1.70
N VAL A 22 -14.28 -38.85 1.49
CA VAL A 22 -13.51 -39.42 0.39
C VAL A 22 -12.94 -40.76 0.82
N ASN A 23 -13.14 -41.80 0.00
CA ASN A 23 -12.50 -43.10 0.20
C ASN A 23 -11.01 -43.02 -0.15
N VAL A 24 -10.21 -42.56 0.82
CA VAL A 24 -8.76 -42.35 0.66
C VAL A 24 -8.03 -43.63 0.21
N PRO A 25 -8.30 -44.83 0.76
CA PRO A 25 -7.70 -46.07 0.25
C PRO A 25 -7.93 -46.30 -1.25
N ALA A 26 -9.16 -46.10 -1.74
CA ALA A 26 -9.46 -46.24 -3.17
C ALA A 26 -8.73 -45.18 -4.01
N VAL A 27 -8.64 -43.94 -3.52
CA VAL A 27 -7.89 -42.85 -4.18
C VAL A 27 -6.39 -43.16 -4.26
N VAL A 28 -5.81 -43.76 -3.22
CA VAL A 28 -4.40 -44.19 -3.20
C VAL A 28 -4.16 -45.29 -4.23
N GLU A 29 -5.01 -46.32 -4.28
CA GLU A 29 -4.87 -47.40 -5.27
C GLU A 29 -5.02 -46.86 -6.71
N TYR A 30 -5.96 -45.95 -6.93
CA TYR A 30 -6.07 -45.26 -8.21
C TYR A 30 -4.80 -44.47 -8.56
N ALA A 31 -4.24 -43.72 -7.61
CA ALA A 31 -3.02 -42.95 -7.84
C ALA A 31 -1.84 -43.82 -8.28
N LYS A 32 -1.71 -45.06 -7.75
CA LYS A 32 -0.68 -46.03 -8.18
C LYS A 32 -0.82 -46.46 -9.64
N SER A 33 -2.03 -46.40 -10.20
CA SER A 33 -2.28 -46.78 -11.61
C SER A 33 -1.91 -45.68 -12.61
N LEU A 34 -1.64 -44.46 -12.13
CA LEU A 34 -1.34 -43.33 -12.99
C LEU A 34 0.08 -43.42 -13.58
N PRO A 35 0.30 -42.94 -14.82
CA PRO A 35 1.63 -42.89 -15.42
C PRO A 35 2.62 -42.09 -14.56
N LEU A 36 3.88 -42.55 -14.53
CA LEU A 36 5.00 -41.90 -13.83
C LEU A 36 4.90 -41.89 -12.28
N VAL A 37 3.85 -42.49 -11.70
CA VAL A 37 3.70 -42.64 -10.25
C VAL A 37 4.43 -43.90 -9.78
N ASP A 38 5.53 -43.69 -9.06
CA ASP A 38 6.34 -44.76 -8.47
C ASP A 38 5.90 -45.11 -7.05
N TRP A 39 5.22 -44.17 -6.38
CA TRP A 39 4.75 -44.35 -5.02
C TRP A 39 3.44 -43.62 -4.80
N ALA A 40 2.50 -44.28 -4.12
CA ALA A 40 1.38 -43.60 -3.52
C ALA A 40 1.04 -44.19 -2.15
N GLU A 41 0.82 -43.33 -1.16
CA GLU A 41 0.42 -43.72 0.19
C GLU A 41 -0.63 -42.80 0.80
N GLY A 42 -1.38 -43.34 1.76
CA GLY A 42 -2.35 -42.60 2.57
C GLY A 42 -1.81 -42.39 3.98
N ASN A 43 -1.88 -41.15 4.49
CA ASN A 43 -1.45 -40.82 5.86
C ASN A 43 -2.58 -40.12 6.63
N LEU A 44 -2.70 -40.41 7.94
CA LEU A 44 -3.77 -39.83 8.77
C LEU A 44 -3.69 -38.29 8.80
N TYR A 45 -2.48 -37.77 8.99
CA TYR A 45 -2.16 -36.34 8.94
C TYR A 45 -0.84 -36.10 8.20
N THR A 46 -0.88 -35.86 6.89
CA THR A 46 0.34 -35.68 6.08
C THR A 46 1.21 -34.49 6.54
N CYS A 47 0.62 -33.47 7.18
CA CYS A 47 1.36 -32.32 7.72
C CYS A 47 2.00 -32.56 9.11
N SER A 48 1.72 -33.71 9.74
CA SER A 48 2.41 -34.09 10.99
C SER A 48 3.86 -34.48 10.73
N GLU A 49 4.70 -34.53 11.77
CA GLU A 49 6.10 -34.90 11.60
C GLU A 49 6.27 -36.32 11.03
N ASP A 50 5.38 -37.25 11.37
CA ASP A 50 5.36 -38.60 10.80
C ASP A 50 5.11 -38.56 9.30
N GLY A 51 4.12 -37.78 8.85
CA GLY A 51 3.81 -37.60 7.44
C GLY A 51 4.93 -36.89 6.67
N LEU A 52 5.50 -35.83 7.25
CA LEU A 52 6.63 -35.10 6.67
C LEU A 52 7.88 -35.99 6.57
N SER A 53 8.16 -36.78 7.60
CA SER A 53 9.26 -37.75 7.62
C SER A 53 9.07 -38.84 6.58
N SER A 54 7.86 -39.37 6.42
CA SER A 54 7.54 -40.36 5.38
C SER A 54 7.85 -39.80 3.98
N ILE A 55 7.39 -38.58 3.68
CA ILE A 55 7.70 -37.92 2.40
C ILE A 55 9.22 -37.85 2.17
N ARG A 56 10.00 -37.40 3.17
CA ARG A 56 11.46 -37.30 3.03
C ARG A 56 12.10 -38.67 2.82
N ALA A 57 11.69 -39.68 3.59
CA ALA A 57 12.21 -41.04 3.46
C ALA A 57 11.96 -41.61 2.06
N ARG A 58 10.73 -41.48 1.53
CA ARG A 58 10.39 -41.97 0.19
C ARG A 58 11.11 -41.23 -0.93
N ILE A 59 11.35 -39.92 -0.79
CA ILE A 59 12.18 -39.16 -1.73
C ILE A 59 13.58 -39.80 -1.84
N HIS A 60 14.19 -40.16 -0.72
CA HIS A 60 15.52 -40.77 -0.72
C HIS A 60 15.51 -42.24 -1.17
N GLU A 61 14.61 -43.06 -0.63
CA GLU A 61 14.56 -44.51 -0.88
C GLU A 61 14.21 -44.85 -2.33
N LEU A 62 13.26 -44.11 -2.91
CA LEU A 62 12.74 -44.39 -4.26
C LEU A 62 13.29 -43.42 -5.31
N HIS A 63 14.20 -42.52 -4.91
CA HIS A 63 14.76 -41.46 -5.75
C HIS A 63 13.66 -40.64 -6.45
N LEU A 64 12.59 -40.31 -5.71
CA LEU A 64 11.49 -39.52 -6.24
C LEU A 64 12.00 -38.13 -6.64
N ASN A 65 11.64 -37.69 -7.84
CA ASN A 65 12.02 -36.38 -8.35
C ASN A 65 10.83 -35.45 -8.55
N ARG A 66 9.61 -35.88 -8.18
CA ARG A 66 8.39 -35.06 -8.13
C ARG A 66 7.52 -35.52 -6.95
N VAL A 67 6.81 -34.58 -6.32
CA VAL A 67 5.90 -34.89 -5.21
C VAL A 67 4.55 -34.23 -5.42
N VAL A 68 3.48 -35.00 -5.22
CA VAL A 68 2.11 -34.52 -5.13
C VAL A 68 1.58 -34.76 -3.73
N VAL A 69 1.09 -33.72 -3.06
CA VAL A 69 0.36 -33.86 -1.80
C VAL A 69 -1.11 -33.53 -2.02
N ALA A 70 -1.98 -34.50 -1.77
CA ALA A 70 -3.42 -34.38 -1.91
C ALA A 70 -4.06 -34.25 -0.51
N SER A 71 -4.41 -33.02 -0.12
CA SER A 71 -4.78 -32.68 1.26
C SER A 71 -5.68 -31.44 1.34
N CYS A 72 -5.33 -30.44 2.16
CA CYS A 72 -6.06 -29.18 2.33
C CYS A 72 -5.75 -28.13 1.26
N THR A 73 -5.89 -26.85 1.59
CA THR A 73 -5.56 -25.73 0.71
C THR A 73 -4.05 -25.47 0.62
N PRO A 74 -3.52 -25.18 -0.59
CA PRO A 74 -2.13 -24.75 -0.76
C PRO A 74 -1.82 -23.46 0.01
N ARG A 75 -2.81 -22.57 0.19
CA ARG A 75 -2.65 -21.29 0.90
C ARG A 75 -2.12 -21.44 2.33
N THR A 76 -2.31 -22.61 2.96
CA THR A 76 -1.89 -22.86 4.34
C THR A 76 -0.60 -23.66 4.40
N HIS A 77 -0.56 -24.82 3.72
CA HIS A 77 0.51 -25.81 3.94
C HIS A 77 1.44 -26.00 2.75
N GLU A 78 1.23 -25.34 1.60
CA GLU A 78 2.17 -25.45 0.49
C GLU A 78 3.60 -25.03 0.86
N PRO A 79 3.83 -23.91 1.58
CA PRO A 79 5.18 -23.56 2.04
C PRO A 79 5.82 -24.64 2.93
N LEU A 80 5.01 -25.32 3.75
CA LEU A 80 5.47 -26.40 4.63
C LEU A 80 5.99 -27.59 3.82
N PHE A 81 5.19 -28.09 2.87
CA PHE A 81 5.59 -29.27 2.08
C PHE A 81 6.70 -28.96 1.08
N ARG A 82 6.70 -27.76 0.47
CA ARG A 82 7.81 -27.28 -0.36
C ARG A 82 9.13 -27.28 0.41
N LYS A 83 9.13 -26.73 1.63
CA LYS A 83 10.31 -26.75 2.52
C LYS A 83 10.69 -28.17 2.95
N ASN A 84 9.72 -29.06 3.13
CA ASN A 84 9.99 -30.46 3.43
C ASN A 84 10.67 -31.20 2.27
N CYS A 85 10.22 -30.96 1.04
CA CYS A 85 10.86 -31.47 -0.18
C CYS A 85 12.30 -30.95 -0.30
N GLU A 86 12.49 -29.65 -0.07
CA GLU A 86 13.81 -29.02 -0.09
C GLU A 86 14.77 -29.63 0.93
N ARG A 87 14.28 -29.94 2.14
CA ARG A 87 15.06 -30.65 3.18
C ARG A 87 15.47 -32.06 2.77
N ALA A 88 14.73 -32.72 1.88
CA ALA A 88 15.07 -34.02 1.31
C ALA A 88 15.94 -33.91 0.04
N GLY A 89 16.39 -32.70 -0.34
CA GLY A 89 17.16 -32.46 -1.55
C GLY A 89 16.33 -32.38 -2.83
N LEU A 90 15.00 -32.44 -2.74
CA LEU A 90 14.10 -32.25 -3.88
C LEU A 90 13.84 -30.75 -4.08
N ASN A 91 14.02 -30.28 -5.32
CA ASN A 91 13.72 -28.90 -5.67
C ASN A 91 12.25 -28.55 -5.35
N LYS A 92 12.02 -27.51 -4.56
CA LYS A 92 10.68 -27.17 -4.06
C LYS A 92 9.65 -26.79 -5.14
N TYR A 93 10.11 -26.50 -6.36
CA TYR A 93 9.24 -26.21 -7.51
C TYR A 93 8.85 -27.47 -8.30
N LEU A 94 9.33 -28.64 -7.86
CA LEU A 94 8.95 -29.96 -8.36
C LEU A 94 7.86 -30.61 -7.50
N PHE A 95 7.05 -29.77 -6.87
CA PHE A 95 5.99 -30.11 -5.95
C PHE A 95 4.66 -29.55 -6.47
N GLU A 96 3.59 -30.35 -6.41
CA GLU A 96 2.23 -29.90 -6.73
C GLU A 96 1.28 -30.20 -5.55
N PHE A 97 0.40 -29.25 -5.25
CA PHE A 97 -0.60 -29.40 -4.19
C PHE A 97 -1.98 -29.67 -4.81
N VAL A 98 -2.63 -30.74 -4.37
CA VAL A 98 -4.00 -31.08 -4.76
C VAL A 98 -4.94 -30.87 -3.57
N ASN A 99 -5.94 -30.00 -3.72
CA ASN A 99 -6.90 -29.69 -2.66
C ASN A 99 -8.07 -30.69 -2.68
N LEU A 100 -8.07 -31.63 -1.74
CA LEU A 100 -9.13 -32.60 -1.50
C LEU A 100 -10.05 -32.24 -0.32
N ARG A 101 -9.74 -31.18 0.44
CA ARG A 101 -10.54 -30.77 1.60
C ARG A 101 -11.55 -29.70 1.26
N GLU A 102 -11.10 -28.45 1.15
CA GLU A 102 -11.96 -27.30 0.89
C GLU A 102 -12.61 -27.38 -0.49
N HIS A 103 -11.96 -28.03 -1.47
CA HIS A 103 -12.48 -28.14 -2.84
C HIS A 103 -13.15 -29.49 -3.14
N CYS A 104 -13.19 -30.43 -2.19
CA CYS A 104 -13.81 -31.74 -2.41
C CYS A 104 -14.60 -32.23 -1.19
N SER A 105 -13.95 -32.87 -0.21
CA SER A 105 -14.66 -33.54 0.91
C SER A 105 -15.62 -32.63 1.69
N TRP A 106 -15.24 -31.40 2.03
CA TRP A 106 -16.10 -30.49 2.81
C TRP A 106 -17.32 -29.99 2.04
N VAL A 107 -17.27 -29.96 0.72
CA VAL A 107 -18.35 -29.41 -0.12
C VAL A 107 -19.22 -30.50 -0.76
N HIS A 108 -18.88 -31.78 -0.55
CA HIS A 108 -19.57 -32.95 -1.11
C HIS A 108 -19.86 -34.02 -0.05
N MET A 109 -20.13 -33.61 1.20
CA MET A 109 -20.34 -34.52 2.33
C MET A 109 -21.53 -35.47 2.13
N ASP A 110 -22.54 -35.04 1.37
CA ASP A 110 -23.74 -35.81 1.01
C ASP A 110 -23.53 -36.76 -0.19
N LYS A 111 -22.36 -36.66 -0.85
CA LYS A 111 -22.03 -37.36 -2.09
C LYS A 111 -20.66 -38.04 -2.04
N PRO A 112 -20.43 -39.04 -1.15
CA PRO A 112 -19.12 -39.65 -0.93
C PRO A 112 -18.52 -40.33 -2.17
N GLU A 113 -19.36 -40.95 -3.01
CA GLU A 113 -18.91 -41.61 -4.24
C GLU A 113 -18.47 -40.58 -5.29
N GLU A 114 -19.25 -39.52 -5.53
CA GLU A 114 -18.84 -38.42 -6.41
C GLU A 114 -17.60 -37.69 -5.87
N ALA A 115 -17.51 -37.47 -4.55
CA ALA A 115 -16.35 -36.85 -3.91
C ALA A 115 -15.09 -37.69 -4.13
N THR A 116 -15.21 -39.02 -4.03
CA THR A 116 -14.11 -39.95 -4.29
C THR A 116 -13.68 -39.90 -5.76
N ARG A 117 -14.62 -39.92 -6.72
CA ARG A 117 -14.31 -39.76 -8.16
C ARG A 117 -13.64 -38.42 -8.46
N LYS A 118 -14.18 -37.32 -7.90
CA LYS A 118 -13.58 -35.98 -8.03
C LYS A 118 -12.16 -35.93 -7.45
N ALA A 119 -11.91 -36.61 -6.32
CA ALA A 119 -10.58 -36.67 -5.73
C ALA A 119 -9.57 -37.39 -6.64
N MET A 120 -9.99 -38.48 -7.30
CA MET A 120 -9.19 -39.20 -8.30
C MET A 120 -8.86 -38.28 -9.50
N ASP A 121 -9.85 -37.54 -10.01
CA ASP A 121 -9.64 -36.58 -11.10
C ASP A 121 -8.64 -35.49 -10.71
N LEU A 122 -8.83 -34.86 -9.54
CA LEU A 122 -7.94 -33.81 -9.05
C LEU A 122 -6.49 -34.29 -8.88
N ILE A 123 -6.28 -35.52 -8.39
CA ILE A 123 -4.94 -36.12 -8.31
C ILE A 123 -4.37 -36.35 -9.70
N ARG A 124 -5.15 -36.89 -10.64
CA ARG A 124 -4.68 -37.12 -12.01
C ARG A 124 -4.26 -35.82 -12.69
N MET A 125 -5.03 -34.74 -12.53
CA MET A 125 -4.66 -33.41 -13.01
C MET A 125 -3.33 -32.92 -12.38
N GLY A 126 -3.17 -33.10 -11.05
CA GLY A 126 -1.95 -32.73 -10.35
C GLY A 126 -0.73 -33.53 -10.78
N VAL A 127 -0.87 -34.84 -10.99
CA VAL A 127 0.17 -35.75 -11.50
C VAL A 127 0.58 -35.35 -12.93
N ALA A 128 -0.39 -35.06 -13.79
CA ALA A 128 -0.12 -34.62 -15.16
C ALA A 128 0.67 -33.29 -15.19
N LYS A 129 0.31 -32.34 -14.32
CA LYS A 129 1.00 -31.06 -14.19
C LYS A 129 2.41 -31.20 -13.61
N VAL A 130 2.57 -31.96 -12.51
CA VAL A 130 3.85 -32.10 -11.82
C VAL A 130 4.91 -32.77 -12.71
N GLY A 131 4.48 -33.67 -13.60
CA GLY A 131 5.36 -34.32 -14.59
C GLY A 131 6.03 -33.33 -15.55
N LEU A 132 5.39 -32.19 -15.81
CA LEU A 132 5.90 -31.13 -16.70
C LEU A 132 6.61 -30.00 -15.94
N LEU A 133 6.68 -30.05 -14.61
CA LEU A 133 7.42 -29.06 -13.83
C LEU A 133 8.92 -29.24 -14.03
N THR A 134 9.64 -28.12 -14.08
CA THR A 134 11.10 -28.08 -14.18
C THR A 134 11.69 -27.51 -12.88
N PRO A 135 12.89 -27.94 -12.46
CA PRO A 135 13.52 -27.40 -11.26
C PRO A 135 13.79 -25.91 -11.46
N ARG A 136 13.55 -25.11 -10.42
CA ARG A 136 13.79 -23.67 -10.43
C ARG A 136 14.60 -23.23 -9.22
N GLN A 137 15.28 -22.10 -9.32
CA GLN A 137 16.02 -21.52 -8.21
C GLN A 137 15.40 -20.20 -7.84
N ASP A 138 15.23 -19.98 -6.55
CA ASP A 138 14.83 -18.67 -6.05
C ASP A 138 15.80 -17.61 -6.53
N LEU A 139 15.25 -16.44 -6.81
CA LEU A 139 16.06 -15.30 -7.16
C LEU A 139 16.31 -14.52 -5.89
N SER A 140 17.53 -14.57 -5.40
CA SER A 140 17.98 -13.68 -4.33
C SER A 140 18.66 -12.45 -4.92
N SER A 141 18.34 -11.28 -4.38
CA SER A 141 19.08 -10.06 -4.66
C SER A 141 19.51 -9.44 -3.33
N ASP A 142 20.74 -8.97 -3.28
CA ASP A 142 21.25 -8.24 -2.12
C ASP A 142 20.47 -6.94 -1.94
N VAL A 143 20.35 -6.49 -0.69
CA VAL A 143 19.65 -5.26 -0.36
C VAL A 143 20.65 -4.19 0.04
N ILE A 144 20.63 -3.08 -0.69
CA ILE A 144 21.33 -1.87 -0.30
C ILE A 144 20.73 -1.37 1.03
N ARG A 145 21.56 -1.24 2.06
CA ARG A 145 21.16 -0.78 3.41
C ARG A 145 21.01 0.74 3.48
N ALA A 146 20.24 1.29 2.55
CA ALA A 146 19.91 2.70 2.49
C ALA A 146 18.45 2.91 2.06
N SER A 147 17.82 4.00 2.52
CA SER A 147 16.47 4.38 2.11
C SER A 147 16.46 5.78 1.51
N LEU A 148 15.66 5.98 0.47
CA LEU A 148 15.27 7.29 -0.01
C LEU A 148 13.97 7.71 0.67
N VAL A 149 13.90 8.93 1.19
CA VAL A 149 12.67 9.51 1.76
C VAL A 149 12.33 10.76 0.96
N LEU A 150 11.13 10.80 0.39
CA LEU A 150 10.65 11.94 -0.41
C LEU A 150 9.73 12.82 0.42
N GLY A 151 10.12 14.07 0.63
CA GLY A 151 9.37 15.05 1.41
C GLY A 151 9.92 15.19 2.83
N GLY A 152 10.35 16.40 3.16
CA GLY A 152 10.89 16.81 4.46
C GLY A 152 9.83 17.30 5.45
N GLY A 153 8.56 16.94 5.26
CA GLY A 153 7.50 17.20 6.24
C GLY A 153 7.59 16.29 7.47
N ILE A 154 6.71 16.47 8.45
CA ILE A 154 6.77 15.74 9.74
C ILE A 154 6.85 14.21 9.58
N SER A 155 6.14 13.63 8.61
CA SER A 155 6.16 12.19 8.35
C SER A 155 7.50 11.72 7.78
N GLY A 156 8.10 12.51 6.88
CA GLY A 156 9.44 12.23 6.34
C GLY A 156 10.53 12.42 7.38
N LEU A 157 10.43 13.46 8.23
CA LEU A 157 11.35 13.64 9.36
C LEU A 157 11.30 12.45 10.32
N ALA A 158 10.10 12.02 10.71
CA ALA A 158 9.90 10.86 11.57
C ALA A 158 10.44 9.57 10.95
N ALA A 159 10.17 9.32 9.66
CA ALA A 159 10.67 8.15 8.95
C ALA A 159 12.20 8.15 8.85
N SER A 160 12.80 9.29 8.47
CA SER A 160 14.25 9.45 8.34
C SER A 160 14.98 9.21 9.65
N LEU A 161 14.54 9.85 10.74
CA LEU A 161 15.14 9.64 12.07
C LEU A 161 15.00 8.18 12.53
N THR A 162 13.84 7.57 12.29
CA THR A 162 13.60 6.18 12.71
C THR A 162 14.51 5.19 11.99
N LEU A 163 14.76 5.39 10.69
CA LEU A 163 15.69 4.57 9.92
C LEU A 163 17.15 4.84 10.31
N ALA A 164 17.52 6.12 10.43
CA ALA A 164 18.88 6.53 10.74
C ALA A 164 19.34 6.09 12.13
N ASN A 165 18.45 6.14 13.13
CA ASN A 165 18.69 5.65 14.48
C ASN A 165 18.87 4.12 14.54
N GLN A 166 18.39 3.38 13.52
CA GLN A 166 18.65 1.95 13.36
C GLN A 166 19.97 1.66 12.62
N GLY A 167 20.71 2.70 12.21
CA GLY A 167 21.98 2.59 11.50
C GLY A 167 21.87 2.49 9.97
N TYR A 168 20.69 2.75 9.39
CA TYR A 168 20.53 2.78 7.93
C TYR A 168 20.86 4.15 7.36
N ARG A 169 21.55 4.19 6.22
CA ARG A 169 21.75 5.45 5.49
C ARG A 169 20.43 5.96 4.94
N VAL A 170 20.14 7.24 5.07
CA VAL A 170 18.93 7.89 4.58
C VAL A 170 19.30 9.03 3.65
N GLU A 171 18.74 9.01 2.45
CA GLU A 171 18.75 10.13 1.51
C GLU A 171 17.38 10.84 1.64
N LEU A 172 17.32 12.00 2.28
CA LEU A 172 16.09 12.78 2.44
C LEU A 172 16.04 13.87 1.38
N VAL A 173 15.09 13.78 0.45
CA VAL A 173 14.91 14.74 -0.65
C VAL A 173 13.72 15.65 -0.36
N GLU A 174 13.94 16.96 -0.35
CA GLU A 174 12.92 17.98 -0.14
C GLU A 174 12.98 19.03 -1.26
N LYS A 175 11.84 19.24 -1.93
CA LYS A 175 11.73 20.15 -3.07
C LYS A 175 11.86 21.62 -2.69
N GLN A 176 11.53 21.99 -1.46
CA GLN A 176 11.69 23.35 -0.95
C GLN A 176 13.11 23.56 -0.40
N GLY A 177 13.51 24.83 -0.27
CA GLY A 177 14.78 25.19 0.38
C GLY A 177 14.80 24.99 1.91
N LYS A 178 13.78 24.37 2.50
CA LYS A 178 13.66 24.14 3.95
C LYS A 178 12.82 22.92 4.27
N LEU A 179 13.21 22.20 5.33
CA LEU A 179 12.42 21.10 5.90
C LEU A 179 11.21 21.63 6.70
N GLY A 180 10.23 20.76 6.94
CA GLY A 180 9.11 20.98 7.86
C GLY A 180 7.72 20.97 7.21
N GLY A 181 7.66 21.15 5.89
CA GLY A 181 6.41 21.11 5.12
C GLY A 181 5.34 22.09 5.60
N LEU A 182 4.07 21.74 5.38
CA LEU A 182 2.89 22.56 5.71
C LEU A 182 2.83 22.99 7.18
N LEU A 183 3.36 22.17 8.09
CA LEU A 183 3.38 22.45 9.53
C LEU A 183 4.14 23.73 9.87
N ARG A 184 5.11 24.16 9.05
CA ARG A 184 5.78 25.45 9.26
C ARG A 184 4.80 26.62 9.24
N SER A 185 3.72 26.53 8.45
CA SER A 185 2.71 27.58 8.34
C SER A 185 1.71 27.57 9.50
N VAL A 186 1.65 26.50 10.30
CA VAL A 186 0.80 26.40 11.50
C VAL A 186 1.48 27.07 12.69
N ASN A 187 0.79 27.93 13.42
CA ASN A 187 1.34 28.65 14.58
C ASN A 187 1.36 27.76 15.83
N ARG A 188 0.23 27.17 16.22
CA ARG A 188 0.10 26.35 17.43
C ARG A 188 -0.45 24.96 17.16
N VAL A 189 0.01 23.95 17.87
CA VAL A 189 -0.43 22.55 17.68
C VAL A 189 -1.49 22.12 18.69
N PHE A 190 -2.47 21.34 18.26
CA PHE A 190 -3.38 20.63 19.16
C PHE A 190 -2.65 19.43 19.80
N PRO A 191 -2.97 19.02 21.04
CA PRO A 191 -3.91 19.64 22.00
C PRO A 191 -3.25 20.67 22.91
N THR A 192 -1.92 20.69 22.99
CA THR A 192 -1.15 21.49 23.97
C THR A 192 -1.18 22.98 23.69
N GLN A 193 -1.55 23.37 22.47
CA GLN A 193 -1.48 24.73 21.95
C GLN A 193 -0.07 25.32 22.00
N GLN A 194 0.97 24.49 22.12
CA GLN A 194 2.35 24.95 22.05
C GLN A 194 2.68 25.46 20.65
N PRO A 195 3.61 26.41 20.51
CA PRO A 195 4.15 26.80 19.22
C PRO A 195 4.61 25.59 18.42
N THR A 196 4.27 25.53 17.13
CA THR A 196 4.66 24.40 16.27
C THR A 196 6.17 24.23 16.18
N SER A 197 6.93 25.31 16.33
CA SER A 197 8.40 25.30 16.39
C SER A 197 8.94 24.42 17.51
N GLU A 198 8.28 24.38 18.68
CA GLU A 198 8.72 23.54 19.81
C GLU A 198 8.63 22.04 19.50
N LEU A 199 7.73 21.64 18.60
CA LEU A 199 7.65 20.26 18.09
C LEU A 199 8.60 20.04 16.91
N LEU A 200 8.60 20.97 15.96
CA LEU A 200 9.18 20.76 14.64
C LEU A 200 10.69 21.02 14.60
N ASP A 201 11.15 22.07 15.27
CA ASP A 201 12.55 22.47 15.21
C ASP A 201 13.46 21.42 15.83
N PRO A 202 13.18 20.78 16.98
CA PRO A 202 14.02 19.71 17.51
C PRO A 202 14.20 18.56 16.51
N LEU A 203 13.12 18.15 15.82
CA LEU A 203 13.18 17.09 14.82
C LEU A 203 14.02 17.49 13.60
N ILE A 204 13.88 18.74 13.14
CA ILE A 204 14.70 19.28 12.04
C ILE A 204 16.18 19.31 12.44
N HIS A 205 16.51 19.79 13.65
CA HIS A 205 17.89 19.81 14.14
C HIS A 205 18.47 18.40 14.25
N SER A 206 17.69 17.44 14.76
CA SER A 206 18.11 16.03 14.81
C SER A 206 18.38 15.49 13.41
N VAL A 207 17.52 15.78 12.42
CA VAL A 207 17.72 15.32 11.04
C VAL A 207 18.97 15.93 10.41
N LEU A 208 19.17 17.24 10.55
CA LEU A 208 20.32 17.94 9.97
C LEU A 208 21.65 17.55 10.62
N GLY A 209 21.62 17.16 11.90
CA GLY A 209 22.80 16.76 12.66
C GLY A 209 23.10 15.26 12.66
N HIS A 210 22.29 14.42 12.02
CA HIS A 210 22.45 12.97 12.08
C HIS A 210 23.42 12.46 11.01
N GLU A 211 24.46 11.73 11.42
CA GLU A 211 25.52 11.23 10.52
C GLU A 211 25.04 10.30 9.39
N ASN A 212 23.96 9.56 9.61
CA ASN A 212 23.37 8.64 8.62
C ASN A 212 22.34 9.31 7.70
N ILE A 213 22.03 10.60 7.88
CA ILE A 213 21.04 11.30 7.04
C ILE A 213 21.73 12.33 6.17
N ARG A 214 21.63 12.16 4.85
CA ARG A 214 21.99 13.19 3.88
C ARG A 214 20.72 13.89 3.40
N VAL A 215 20.66 15.20 3.62
CA VAL A 215 19.51 16.04 3.24
C VAL A 215 19.82 16.77 1.93
N HIS A 216 18.90 16.67 0.97
CA HIS A 216 18.94 17.36 -0.31
C HIS A 216 17.77 18.36 -0.34
N LEU A 217 18.09 19.66 -0.26
CA LEU A 217 17.10 20.75 -0.25
C LEU A 217 17.01 21.38 -1.64
N GLY A 218 15.83 21.88 -2.03
CA GLY A 218 15.64 22.41 -3.39
C GLY A 218 15.87 21.33 -4.45
N ALA A 219 15.61 20.07 -4.10
CA ALA A 219 15.94 18.91 -4.89
C ALA A 219 14.70 18.07 -5.18
N GLU A 220 14.63 17.51 -6.38
CA GLU A 220 13.49 16.70 -6.84
C GLU A 220 13.98 15.39 -7.46
N VAL A 221 13.19 14.34 -7.28
CA VAL A 221 13.44 13.07 -7.98
C VAL A 221 12.83 13.14 -9.37
N VAL A 222 13.64 12.93 -10.40
CA VAL A 222 13.24 12.99 -11.81
C VAL A 222 13.21 11.62 -12.49
N GLY A 223 13.72 10.59 -11.84
CA GLY A 223 13.64 9.22 -12.32
C GLY A 223 13.91 8.20 -11.22
N VAL A 224 13.20 7.08 -11.25
CA VAL A 224 13.48 5.91 -10.41
C VAL A 224 13.47 4.67 -11.27
N LYS A 225 14.50 3.84 -11.11
CA LYS A 225 14.63 2.55 -11.76
C LYS A 225 15.04 1.48 -10.75
N GLY A 226 14.89 0.22 -11.14
CA GLY A 226 15.23 -0.93 -10.32
C GLY A 226 14.06 -1.42 -9.48
N PHE A 227 14.38 -2.22 -8.48
CA PHE A 227 13.43 -3.03 -7.73
C PHE A 227 13.80 -3.05 -6.25
N VAL A 228 12.93 -3.65 -5.42
CA VAL A 228 13.17 -3.77 -3.97
C VAL A 228 14.59 -4.25 -3.66
N GLY A 229 15.31 -3.47 -2.86
CA GLY A 229 16.70 -3.72 -2.51
C GLY A 229 17.74 -3.07 -3.42
N ASN A 230 17.39 -2.70 -4.65
CA ASN A 230 18.31 -2.16 -5.66
C ASN A 230 17.64 -1.07 -6.51
N PHE A 231 17.17 0.00 -5.88
CA PHE A 231 16.70 1.18 -6.59
C PHE A 231 17.86 2.12 -6.94
N GLU A 232 17.72 2.75 -8.09
CA GLU A 232 18.54 3.87 -8.53
C GLU A 232 17.61 5.06 -8.80
N ALA A 233 17.74 6.11 -7.97
CA ALA A 233 16.95 7.32 -8.06
C ALA A 233 17.81 8.47 -8.57
N THR A 234 17.37 9.13 -9.64
CA THR A 234 18.00 10.34 -10.16
C THR A 234 17.40 11.55 -9.47
N VAL A 235 18.22 12.28 -8.73
CA VAL A 235 17.85 13.51 -8.02
C VAL A 235 18.46 14.70 -8.74
N THR A 236 17.66 15.75 -8.99
CA THR A 236 18.13 17.00 -9.56
C THR A 236 18.07 18.11 -8.52
N GLU A 237 19.18 18.80 -8.32
CA GLU A 237 19.34 19.97 -7.43
C GLU A 237 20.01 21.10 -8.23
N SER A 238 19.39 22.28 -8.30
CA SER A 238 19.95 23.45 -9.01
C SER A 238 20.45 23.15 -10.45
N GLY A 239 19.75 22.27 -11.18
CA GLY A 239 20.09 21.86 -12.55
C GLY A 239 21.19 20.80 -12.67
N LYS A 240 21.80 20.35 -11.56
CA LYS A 240 22.73 19.22 -11.53
C LYS A 240 21.99 17.95 -11.14
N SER A 241 22.29 16.85 -11.81
CA SER A 241 21.68 15.55 -11.50
C SER A 241 22.70 14.60 -10.87
N GLU A 242 22.29 13.93 -9.79
CA GLU A 242 23.03 12.88 -9.08
C GLU A 242 22.22 11.59 -9.09
N SER A 243 22.89 10.43 -9.17
CA SER A 243 22.26 9.12 -9.04
C SER A 243 22.48 8.54 -7.64
N LEU A 244 21.39 8.29 -6.92
CA LEU A 244 21.39 7.73 -5.57
C LEU A 244 20.94 6.28 -5.59
N ARG A 245 21.74 5.39 -5.02
CA ARG A 245 21.40 3.96 -4.90
C ARG A 245 20.89 3.63 -3.50
N VAL A 246 19.68 3.08 -3.42
CA VAL A 246 18.96 2.77 -2.18
C VAL A 246 18.23 1.43 -2.27
N GLY A 247 17.95 0.80 -1.14
CA GLY A 247 17.19 -0.45 -1.09
C GLY A 247 15.70 -0.25 -0.96
N THR A 248 15.26 0.86 -0.36
CA THR A 248 13.84 1.17 -0.14
C THR A 248 13.53 2.64 -0.37
N ILE A 249 12.26 2.95 -0.62
CA ILE A 249 11.77 4.30 -0.87
C ILE A 249 10.54 4.57 0.00
N ILE A 250 10.49 5.73 0.66
CA ILE A 250 9.32 6.21 1.41
C ILE A 250 8.81 7.48 0.76
N VAL A 251 7.56 7.47 0.31
CA VAL A 251 6.84 8.62 -0.25
C VAL A 251 6.11 9.34 0.88
N ALA A 252 6.65 10.49 1.30
CA ALA A 252 6.13 11.36 2.36
C ALA A 252 5.95 12.81 1.88
N THR A 253 5.56 12.97 0.60
CA THR A 253 5.48 14.25 -0.11
C THR A 253 4.35 15.17 0.38
N GLY A 254 3.46 14.65 1.21
CA GLY A 254 2.33 15.36 1.79
C GLY A 254 1.23 15.70 0.78
N GLY A 255 0.43 16.69 1.14
CA GLY A 255 -0.61 17.28 0.29
C GLY A 255 -0.64 18.80 0.46
N GLU A 256 -1.53 19.46 -0.28
CA GLU A 256 -1.64 20.92 -0.31
C GLU A 256 -2.91 21.39 0.41
N ALA A 257 -2.89 22.58 1.01
CA ALA A 257 -4.11 23.17 1.55
C ALA A 257 -5.03 23.62 0.40
N PHE A 258 -6.30 23.23 0.44
CA PHE A 258 -7.27 23.68 -0.57
C PHE A 258 -7.54 25.18 -0.45
N ARG A 259 -7.38 25.91 -1.57
CA ARG A 259 -7.76 27.31 -1.70
C ARG A 259 -9.20 27.42 -2.22
N PRO A 260 -10.14 27.98 -1.45
CA PRO A 260 -11.56 27.97 -1.79
C PRO A 260 -11.94 29.18 -2.66
N GLU A 261 -11.24 29.39 -3.78
CA GLU A 261 -11.43 30.56 -4.66
C GLU A 261 -12.90 30.78 -5.02
N GLY A 262 -13.42 31.99 -4.73
CA GLY A 262 -14.81 32.37 -4.98
C GLY A 262 -15.85 31.78 -4.02
N LEU A 263 -15.49 30.84 -3.14
CA LEU A 263 -16.42 30.27 -2.15
C LEU A 263 -16.52 31.16 -0.92
N LEU A 264 -17.75 31.41 -0.46
CA LEU A 264 -18.02 32.14 0.79
C LEU A 264 -17.31 33.50 0.88
N GLY A 265 -17.13 34.17 -0.26
CA GLY A 265 -16.48 35.48 -0.32
C GLY A 265 -14.95 35.45 -0.19
N TYR A 266 -14.32 34.28 -0.20
CA TYR A 266 -12.86 34.17 -0.25
C TYR A 266 -12.29 34.79 -1.53
N GLY A 267 -11.24 35.60 -1.38
CA GLY A 267 -10.64 36.42 -2.45
C GLY A 267 -11.39 37.73 -2.74
N ARG A 268 -12.64 37.87 -2.29
CA ARG A 268 -13.44 39.11 -2.39
C ARG A 268 -13.37 39.94 -1.12
N TYR A 269 -13.54 39.32 0.04
CA TYR A 269 -13.62 40.00 1.33
C TYR A 269 -12.30 39.93 2.08
N GLU A 270 -11.79 41.07 2.54
CA GLU A 270 -10.48 41.18 3.21
C GLU A 270 -10.44 40.44 4.56
N ASN A 271 -11.59 40.31 5.22
CA ASN A 271 -11.75 39.62 6.51
C ASN A 271 -12.26 38.18 6.37
N VAL A 272 -12.24 37.60 5.17
CA VAL A 272 -12.47 36.18 4.93
C VAL A 272 -11.15 35.51 4.60
N MET A 273 -10.74 34.56 5.42
CA MET A 273 -9.46 33.85 5.24
C MET A 273 -9.59 32.38 5.58
N THR A 274 -8.69 31.55 5.06
CA THR A 274 -8.59 30.14 5.45
C THR A 274 -7.99 29.99 6.84
N GLN A 275 -8.16 28.81 7.46
CA GLN A 275 -7.48 28.50 8.73
C GLN A 275 -5.96 28.66 8.64
N LEU A 276 -5.34 28.33 7.51
CA LEU A 276 -3.89 28.43 7.36
C LEU A 276 -3.43 29.89 7.31
N GLU A 277 -4.11 30.74 6.54
CA GLU A 277 -3.83 32.18 6.49
C GLU A 277 -4.10 32.84 7.85
N PHE A 278 -5.12 32.38 8.57
CA PHE A 278 -5.39 32.81 9.94
C PHE A 278 -4.20 32.49 10.86
N GLU A 279 -3.66 31.27 10.83
CA GLU A 279 -2.46 30.90 11.60
C GLU A 279 -1.24 31.75 11.25
N GLU A 280 -1.04 32.03 9.95
CA GLU A 280 0.10 32.81 9.47
C GLU A 280 0.00 34.28 9.88
N SER A 281 -1.18 34.88 9.75
CA SER A 281 -1.44 36.29 10.09
C SER A 281 -1.49 36.55 11.59
N HIS A 282 -1.86 35.56 12.42
CA HIS A 282 -2.05 35.71 13.86
C HIS A 282 -0.89 35.14 14.69
N ARG A 283 0.33 35.09 14.13
CA ARG A 283 1.54 34.65 14.85
C ARG A 283 1.88 35.53 16.05
N SER A 284 1.64 36.83 15.96
CA SER A 284 1.88 37.81 17.02
C SER A 284 0.78 37.84 18.09
N GLY A 285 -0.36 37.19 17.84
CA GLY A 285 -1.47 37.10 18.80
C GLY A 285 -2.82 36.93 18.10
N TYR A 286 -3.81 36.47 18.88
CA TYR A 286 -5.18 36.19 18.42
C TYR A 286 -6.21 37.26 18.84
N GLY A 287 -5.76 38.39 19.37
CA GLY A 287 -6.65 39.46 19.86
C GLY A 287 -7.26 40.29 18.72
N GLY A 288 -8.26 41.11 19.06
CA GLY A 288 -8.80 42.15 18.17
C GLY A 288 -10.13 41.82 17.49
N HIS A 289 -10.64 40.59 17.64
CA HIS A 289 -11.91 40.17 17.03
C HIS A 289 -13.02 40.01 18.07
N LYS A 290 -14.21 40.51 17.78
CA LYS A 290 -15.40 40.46 18.64
C LYS A 290 -16.43 39.45 18.17
N HIS A 291 -16.61 39.28 16.86
CA HIS A 291 -17.65 38.43 16.28
C HIS A 291 -17.05 37.51 15.21
N VAL A 292 -16.66 36.30 15.60
CA VAL A 292 -15.97 35.36 14.71
C VAL A 292 -16.92 34.27 14.24
N VAL A 293 -16.99 34.06 12.93
CA VAL A 293 -17.69 32.91 12.36
C VAL A 293 -16.69 31.99 11.67
N ILE A 294 -16.58 30.75 12.13
CA ILE A 294 -15.74 29.72 11.52
C ILE A 294 -16.63 28.78 10.72
N VAL A 295 -16.33 28.54 9.45
CA VAL A 295 -17.11 27.63 8.58
C VAL A 295 -16.31 26.36 8.32
N ASN A 296 -16.82 25.23 8.82
CA ASN A 296 -16.24 23.92 8.59
C ASN A 296 -16.73 23.27 7.29
N CYS A 297 -15.93 22.33 6.78
CA CYS A 297 -16.19 21.58 5.54
C CYS A 297 -16.24 22.44 4.27
N VAL A 298 -15.50 23.55 4.22
CA VAL A 298 -15.43 24.40 3.02
C VAL A 298 -14.63 23.66 1.95
N GLY A 299 -15.32 23.28 0.87
CA GLY A 299 -14.76 22.46 -0.20
C GLY A 299 -14.51 21.01 0.20
N ALA A 300 -15.14 20.46 1.25
CA ALA A 300 -14.98 19.04 1.63
C ALA A 300 -16.35 18.38 1.84
N ARG A 301 -16.42 17.05 1.68
CA ARG A 301 -17.66 16.28 1.75
C ARG A 301 -18.71 16.82 0.77
N ILE A 302 -18.29 17.08 -0.46
CA ILE A 302 -19.10 17.51 -1.60
C ILE A 302 -18.92 16.52 -2.75
N GLU A 303 -19.68 16.66 -3.84
CA GLU A 303 -19.63 15.72 -4.96
C GLU A 303 -18.24 15.62 -5.59
N GLU A 304 -17.56 16.76 -5.75
CA GLU A 304 -16.21 16.85 -6.32
C GLU A 304 -15.12 16.42 -5.33
N ARG A 305 -15.45 16.32 -4.05
CA ARG A 305 -14.52 15.97 -2.98
C ARG A 305 -15.24 15.25 -1.86
N THR A 306 -15.40 13.94 -2.04
CA THR A 306 -16.29 13.13 -1.21
C THR A 306 -15.74 12.89 0.20
N TYR A 307 -14.43 13.02 0.38
CA TYR A 307 -13.75 12.71 1.64
C TYR A 307 -13.81 13.84 2.69
N CYS A 308 -13.63 13.44 3.95
CA CYS A 308 -13.47 14.35 5.08
C CYS A 308 -12.00 14.75 5.24
N GLY A 309 -11.74 16.02 5.59
CA GLY A 309 -10.39 16.48 5.91
C GLY A 309 -9.82 15.94 7.23
N ARG A 310 -10.61 15.21 8.02
CA ARG A 310 -10.26 14.52 9.29
C ARG A 310 -9.80 15.41 10.45
N PHE A 311 -8.82 16.29 10.24
CA PHE A 311 -8.26 17.18 11.26
C PHE A 311 -8.96 18.55 11.34
N CYS A 312 -9.74 18.91 10.30
CA CYS A 312 -10.39 20.21 10.12
C CYS A 312 -11.19 20.68 11.35
N CYS A 313 -12.06 19.81 11.89
CA CYS A 313 -12.88 20.17 13.06
C CYS A 313 -12.01 20.55 14.26
N ILE A 314 -10.94 19.82 14.49
CA ILE A 314 -10.05 20.03 15.63
C ILE A 314 -9.23 21.31 15.49
N VAL A 315 -8.76 21.61 14.27
CA VAL A 315 -8.12 22.90 13.98
C VAL A 315 -9.08 24.06 14.22
N SER A 316 -10.35 23.93 13.78
CA SER A 316 -11.36 24.96 14.02
C SER A 316 -11.62 25.22 15.50
N MET A 317 -11.68 24.16 16.30
CA MET A 317 -11.86 24.26 17.75
C MET A 317 -10.65 24.86 18.44
N LYS A 318 -9.45 24.43 18.05
CA LYS A 318 -8.19 24.97 18.59
C LYS A 318 -8.12 26.48 18.37
N ASN A 319 -8.39 26.95 17.15
CA ASN A 319 -8.35 28.38 16.85
C ASN A 319 -9.48 29.16 17.51
N ALA A 320 -10.68 28.58 17.61
CA ALA A 320 -11.77 29.18 18.38
C ALA A 320 -11.40 29.34 19.87
N ILE A 321 -10.76 28.33 20.47
CA ILE A 321 -10.30 28.40 21.87
C ILE A 321 -9.23 29.49 22.03
N LEU A 322 -8.25 29.56 21.13
CA LEU A 322 -7.18 30.57 21.18
C LEU A 322 -7.73 32.00 21.04
N LEU A 323 -8.72 32.20 20.16
CA LEU A 323 -9.45 33.46 20.05
C LEU A 323 -10.19 33.81 21.35
N LYS A 324 -10.87 32.83 21.96
CA LYS A 324 -11.62 33.01 23.21
C LYS A 324 -10.70 33.27 24.42
N GLU A 325 -9.49 32.72 24.41
CA GLU A 325 -8.47 32.98 25.42
C GLU A 325 -7.86 34.37 25.26
N ALA A 326 -7.70 34.86 24.03
CA ALA A 326 -7.23 36.22 23.76
C ALA A 326 -8.31 37.29 24.01
N ASN A 327 -9.58 36.96 23.78
CA ASN A 327 -10.74 37.81 24.06
C ASN A 327 -11.90 36.98 24.65
N PRO A 328 -12.05 36.93 25.98
CA PRO A 328 -13.12 36.17 26.65
C PRO A 328 -14.53 36.58 26.24
N ASP A 329 -14.73 37.84 25.85
CA ASP A 329 -16.02 38.38 25.44
C ASP A 329 -16.33 38.13 23.96
N ALA A 330 -15.40 37.58 23.19
CA ALA A 330 -15.62 37.30 21.77
C ALA A 330 -16.77 36.31 21.55
N GLU A 331 -17.68 36.68 20.67
CA GLU A 331 -18.77 35.84 20.20
C GLU A 331 -18.29 34.96 19.05
N ILE A 332 -17.97 33.70 19.34
CA ILE A 332 -17.43 32.77 18.35
C ILE A 332 -18.48 31.71 18.02
N THR A 333 -18.78 31.55 16.74
CA THR A 333 -19.70 30.52 16.23
C THR A 333 -19.02 29.67 15.17
N VAL A 334 -18.98 28.36 15.39
CA VAL A 334 -18.47 27.36 14.44
C VAL A 334 -19.67 26.74 13.71
N LEU A 335 -19.76 27.00 12.41
CA LEU A 335 -20.71 26.36 11.50
C LEU A 335 -20.14 25.02 11.04
N GLN A 336 -20.90 23.94 11.21
CA GLN A 336 -20.46 22.59 10.85
C GLN A 336 -21.61 21.71 10.38
N ARG A 337 -21.31 20.61 9.72
CA ARG A 337 -22.31 19.58 9.39
C ARG A 337 -22.40 18.53 10.50
N ASP A 338 -21.25 18.09 10.98
CA ASP A 338 -21.09 17.15 12.09
C ASP A 338 -19.77 17.48 12.83
N VAL A 339 -19.68 17.10 14.11
CA VAL A 339 -18.43 17.20 14.88
C VAL A 339 -17.65 15.91 14.73
N MET A 340 -16.43 15.97 14.18
CA MET A 340 -15.54 14.82 14.04
C MET A 340 -14.46 14.81 15.14
N ALA A 341 -14.87 14.70 16.40
CA ALA A 341 -13.99 14.63 17.57
C ALA A 341 -13.76 13.16 18.02
N CYS A 342 -13.14 12.36 17.16
CA CYS A 342 -13.06 10.92 17.37
C CYS A 342 -12.02 10.52 18.44
N GLY A 343 -12.49 9.99 19.58
CA GLY A 343 -11.66 9.46 20.67
C GLY A 343 -11.54 10.42 21.85
N LYS A 344 -11.13 9.89 23.02
CA LYS A 344 -11.19 10.61 24.31
C LYS A 344 -10.55 12.00 24.27
N LEU A 345 -9.30 12.09 23.80
CA LEU A 345 -8.57 13.36 23.76
C LEU A 345 -9.28 14.44 22.92
N TYR A 346 -9.89 14.03 21.81
CA TYR A 346 -10.56 14.95 20.89
C TYR A 346 -11.93 15.37 21.44
N GLU A 347 -12.68 14.44 22.04
CA GLU A 347 -13.95 14.72 22.70
C GLU A 347 -13.76 15.66 23.91
N ASP A 348 -12.77 15.39 24.77
CA ASP A 348 -12.43 16.27 25.90
C ASP A 348 -12.12 17.70 25.43
N TYR A 349 -11.47 17.84 24.27
CA TYR A 349 -11.17 19.14 23.68
C TYR A 349 -12.40 19.84 23.09
N TYR A 350 -13.34 19.08 22.53
CA TYR A 350 -14.63 19.59 22.10
C TYR A 350 -15.45 20.10 23.30
N GLN A 351 -15.48 19.34 24.40
CA GLN A 351 -16.11 19.78 25.65
C GLN A 351 -15.48 21.06 26.19
N LYS A 352 -14.14 21.15 26.21
CA LYS A 352 -13.42 22.38 26.58
C LYS A 352 -13.84 23.59 25.71
N ALA A 353 -14.10 23.39 24.41
CA ALA A 353 -14.57 24.46 23.55
C ALA A 353 -15.99 24.92 23.93
N LEU A 354 -16.88 23.98 24.25
CA LEU A 354 -18.25 24.28 24.71
C LEU A 354 -18.26 25.02 26.06
N GLU A 355 -17.45 24.57 27.02
CA GLU A 355 -17.30 25.20 28.35
C GLU A 355 -16.82 26.65 28.27
N LYS A 356 -15.99 26.96 27.26
CA LYS A 356 -15.55 28.33 26.96
C LYS A 356 -16.63 29.18 26.26
N GLY A 357 -17.82 28.63 26.01
CA GLY A 357 -18.94 29.35 25.39
C GLY A 357 -18.81 29.49 23.87
N ILE A 358 -18.00 28.66 23.20
CA ILE A 358 -17.95 28.61 21.74
C ILE A 358 -19.24 27.92 21.25
N ARG A 359 -19.97 28.60 20.36
CA ARG A 359 -21.25 28.11 19.84
C ARG A 359 -21.00 27.21 18.62
N PHE A 360 -21.70 26.09 18.55
CA PHE A 360 -21.64 25.20 17.40
C PHE A 360 -23.02 25.13 16.75
N LEU A 361 -23.10 25.50 15.47
CA LEU A 361 -24.35 25.51 14.72
C LEU A 361 -24.28 24.57 13.53
N ARG A 362 -25.31 23.74 13.38
CA ARG A 362 -25.41 22.78 12.28
C ARG A 362 -25.99 23.42 11.03
N TYR A 363 -25.33 23.24 9.89
CA TYR A 363 -25.86 23.56 8.55
C TYR A 363 -25.90 22.32 7.65
N SER A 364 -26.67 22.34 6.57
CA SER A 364 -26.78 21.22 5.60
C SER A 364 -26.12 21.55 4.27
N VAL A 365 -25.84 20.52 3.47
CA VAL A 365 -25.31 20.69 2.11
C VAL A 365 -26.28 21.47 1.23
N ASP A 366 -27.58 21.18 1.36
CA ASP A 366 -28.65 21.78 0.55
C ASP A 366 -28.92 23.25 0.88
N ARG A 367 -28.49 23.70 2.08
CA ARG A 367 -28.65 25.08 2.56
C ARG A 367 -27.31 25.55 3.17
N PRO A 368 -26.29 25.77 2.32
CA PRO A 368 -24.99 26.23 2.79
C PRO A 368 -25.10 27.65 3.36
N PRO A 369 -24.20 28.05 4.28
CA PRO A 369 -24.16 29.42 4.75
C PRO A 369 -23.77 30.38 3.62
N GLU A 370 -24.19 31.64 3.73
CA GLU A 370 -23.85 32.71 2.80
C GLU A 370 -23.14 33.83 3.55
N VAL A 371 -22.01 34.29 3.03
CA VAL A 371 -21.29 35.45 3.59
C VAL A 371 -21.79 36.71 2.90
N ILE A 372 -22.29 37.66 3.70
CA ILE A 372 -22.91 38.89 3.22
C ILE A 372 -22.13 40.07 3.81
N GLY A 373 -21.85 41.07 2.98
CA GLY A 373 -21.18 42.29 3.40
C GLY A 373 -21.17 43.35 2.32
N SER A 374 -20.38 44.40 2.53
CA SER A 374 -20.16 45.51 1.60
C SER A 374 -19.34 45.06 0.38
N GLU A 375 -18.73 45.97 -0.38
CA GLU A 375 -17.92 45.56 -1.54
C GLU A 375 -16.71 44.70 -1.13
N THR A 376 -15.99 45.11 -0.08
CA THR A 376 -14.69 44.51 0.31
C THR A 376 -14.67 43.86 1.69
N ARG A 377 -15.76 43.96 2.48
CA ARG A 377 -15.77 43.46 3.85
C ARG A 377 -17.03 42.65 4.15
N ALA A 378 -16.85 41.44 4.69
CA ALA A 378 -17.93 40.64 5.24
C ALA A 378 -18.45 41.27 6.54
N GLU A 379 -19.76 41.33 6.70
CA GLU A 379 -20.43 41.91 7.89
C GLU A 379 -21.23 40.86 8.67
N ARG A 380 -21.78 39.86 7.97
CA ARG A 380 -22.57 38.80 8.57
C ARG A 380 -22.49 37.50 7.77
N VAL A 381 -22.74 36.39 8.45
CA VAL A 381 -22.95 35.07 7.84
C VAL A 381 -24.40 34.66 8.04
N LYS A 382 -25.13 34.49 6.94
CA LYS A 382 -26.49 34.01 6.91
C LYS A 382 -26.49 32.49 6.91
N VAL A 383 -27.27 31.87 7.79
CA VAL A 383 -27.33 30.40 7.92
C VAL A 383 -28.73 29.96 8.36
N PHE A 384 -29.19 28.81 7.85
CA PHE A 384 -30.45 28.21 8.27
C PHE A 384 -30.26 27.47 9.61
N HIS A 385 -30.89 27.97 10.68
CA HIS A 385 -30.82 27.33 11.98
C HIS A 385 -31.80 26.16 12.04
N THR A 386 -31.28 24.94 11.89
CA THR A 386 -32.06 23.70 11.82
C THR A 386 -33.06 23.52 12.97
N LEU A 387 -32.65 23.75 14.22
CA LEU A 387 -33.57 23.62 15.38
C LEU A 387 -34.64 24.73 15.47
N MET A 388 -34.37 25.93 14.95
CA MET A 388 -35.33 27.04 14.98
C MET A 388 -36.22 27.09 13.74
N GLY A 389 -35.89 26.31 12.69
CA GLY A 389 -36.62 26.29 11.43
C GLY A 389 -36.58 27.60 10.63
N LYS A 390 -35.61 28.49 10.88
CA LYS A 390 -35.51 29.81 10.22
C LYS A 390 -34.08 30.20 9.89
N GLU A 391 -33.93 31.11 8.93
CA GLU A 391 -32.66 31.75 8.63
C GLU A 391 -32.31 32.78 9.72
N ILE A 392 -31.04 32.81 10.11
CA ILE A 392 -30.49 33.80 11.04
C ILE A 392 -29.24 34.44 10.43
N GLY A 393 -28.97 35.68 10.82
CA GLY A 393 -27.74 36.38 10.49
C GLY A 393 -26.82 36.43 11.70
N LEU A 394 -25.62 35.88 11.57
CA LEU A 394 -24.56 35.97 12.57
C LEU A 394 -23.67 37.15 12.21
N GLN A 395 -23.50 38.14 13.09
CA GLN A 395 -22.52 39.20 12.86
C GLN A 395 -21.12 38.59 12.74
N ALA A 396 -20.30 39.14 11.84
CA ALA A 396 -18.95 38.66 11.62
C ALA A 396 -18.00 39.83 11.33
N ASP A 397 -17.04 40.07 12.22
CA ASP A 397 -15.87 40.91 11.93
C ASP A 397 -14.70 40.10 11.36
N LEU A 398 -14.69 38.79 11.59
CA LEU A 398 -13.80 37.81 10.99
C LEU A 398 -14.56 36.54 10.57
N VAL A 399 -14.31 36.08 9.34
CA VAL A 399 -14.81 34.78 8.86
C VAL A 399 -13.63 33.88 8.53
N VAL A 400 -13.57 32.71 9.18
CA VAL A 400 -12.48 31.75 8.98
C VAL A 400 -13.00 30.49 8.29
N LEU A 401 -12.43 30.15 7.13
CA LEU A 401 -12.82 29.01 6.33
C LEU A 401 -11.92 27.80 6.62
N THR A 402 -12.50 26.71 7.08
CA THR A 402 -11.77 25.46 7.32
C THR A 402 -11.83 24.57 6.08
N THR A 403 -10.73 24.55 5.33
CA THR A 403 -10.56 23.78 4.10
C THR A 403 -9.79 22.46 4.32
N PRO A 404 -10.00 21.44 3.46
CA PRO A 404 -9.28 20.17 3.56
C PRO A 404 -7.86 20.26 2.98
N ILE A 405 -7.10 19.18 3.17
CA ILE A 405 -5.93 18.89 2.34
C ILE A 405 -6.38 18.23 1.03
N VAL A 406 -5.73 18.62 -0.07
CA VAL A 406 -5.85 18.01 -1.40
C VAL A 406 -4.54 17.31 -1.78
N PRO A 407 -4.57 16.38 -2.73
CA PRO A 407 -3.35 15.71 -3.18
C PRO A 407 -2.28 16.69 -3.66
N GLY A 408 -1.01 16.34 -3.50
CA GLY A 408 0.09 17.12 -4.05
C GLY A 408 0.07 17.11 -5.58
N LYS A 409 0.44 18.22 -6.20
CA LYS A 409 0.49 18.36 -7.67
C LYS A 409 1.42 17.33 -8.35
N ASP A 410 2.46 16.90 -7.63
CA ASP A 410 3.48 15.99 -8.13
C ASP A 410 3.07 14.51 -7.97
N ASN A 411 1.91 14.22 -7.36
CA ASN A 411 1.48 12.84 -7.12
C ASN A 411 1.36 12.03 -8.42
N GLN A 412 0.83 12.63 -9.49
CA GLN A 412 0.66 11.94 -10.77
C GLN A 412 1.99 11.60 -11.43
N SER A 413 2.95 12.52 -11.45
CA SER A 413 4.27 12.29 -12.03
C SER A 413 5.06 11.27 -11.21
N LEU A 414 5.03 11.35 -9.88
CA LEU A 414 5.65 10.37 -8.99
C LEU A 414 5.01 8.98 -9.12
N ALA A 415 3.68 8.91 -9.21
CA ALA A 415 2.95 7.66 -9.41
C ALA A 415 3.36 6.95 -10.70
N GLN A 416 3.46 7.69 -11.81
CA GLN A 416 3.91 7.16 -13.10
C GLN A 416 5.38 6.72 -13.04
N MET A 417 6.25 7.55 -12.45
CA MET A 417 7.68 7.29 -12.34
C MET A 417 8.00 6.04 -11.53
N MET A 418 7.35 5.88 -10.37
CA MET A 418 7.57 4.75 -9.46
C MET A 418 6.63 3.57 -9.74
N LYS A 419 5.70 3.71 -10.69
CA LYS A 419 4.64 2.72 -11.00
C LYS A 419 3.81 2.34 -9.76
N ILE A 420 3.44 3.34 -8.95
CA ILE A 420 2.63 3.19 -7.74
C ILE A 420 1.22 3.76 -7.95
N PRO A 421 0.17 3.15 -7.37
CA PRO A 421 -1.21 3.52 -7.66
C PRO A 421 -1.65 4.80 -6.94
N LEU A 422 -2.53 5.55 -7.60
CA LEU A 422 -3.34 6.61 -6.98
C LEU A 422 -4.78 6.13 -6.80
N GLY A 423 -5.44 6.60 -5.75
CA GLY A 423 -6.87 6.43 -5.56
C GLY A 423 -7.66 7.40 -6.46
N MET A 424 -8.99 7.24 -6.49
CA MET A 424 -9.89 8.08 -7.29
C MET A 424 -9.77 9.58 -6.94
N GLU A 425 -9.42 9.87 -5.70
CA GLU A 425 -9.27 11.24 -5.17
C GLU A 425 -7.88 11.84 -5.43
N GLY A 426 -6.96 11.12 -6.08
CA GLY A 426 -5.61 11.59 -6.44
C GLY A 426 -4.53 11.43 -5.37
N PHE A 427 -4.86 10.92 -4.17
CA PHE A 427 -3.88 10.50 -3.17
C PHE A 427 -3.26 9.14 -3.51
N PHE A 428 -2.11 8.82 -2.93
CA PHE A 428 -1.49 7.50 -3.08
C PHE A 428 -2.33 6.40 -2.40
N LEU A 429 -2.53 5.29 -3.12
CA LEU A 429 -3.32 4.16 -2.66
C LEU A 429 -2.43 3.07 -2.08
N GLU A 430 -2.62 2.73 -0.81
CA GLU A 430 -1.92 1.62 -0.18
C GLU A 430 -2.32 0.24 -0.73
N ALA A 431 -1.49 -0.78 -0.46
CA ALA A 431 -1.75 -2.16 -0.82
C ALA A 431 -2.99 -2.74 -0.16
N HIS A 432 -3.20 -2.45 1.13
CA HIS A 432 -4.39 -2.88 1.85
C HIS A 432 -4.63 -2.02 3.10
N GLN A 433 -5.83 -1.47 3.23
CA GLN A 433 -6.27 -0.55 4.30
C GLN A 433 -6.02 -1.01 5.75
N LYS A 434 -5.83 -2.31 5.99
CA LYS A 434 -5.74 -2.93 7.33
C LYS A 434 -4.44 -3.70 7.52
N LEU A 435 -4.12 -4.56 6.56
CA LEU A 435 -2.95 -5.46 6.65
C LEU A 435 -1.64 -4.78 6.24
N ARG A 436 -1.70 -3.86 5.27
CA ARG A 436 -0.54 -3.21 4.66
C ARG A 436 -0.82 -1.71 4.42
N PRO A 437 -1.13 -0.93 5.47
CA PRO A 437 -1.63 0.44 5.33
C PRO A 437 -0.58 1.46 4.87
N VAL A 438 0.71 1.13 4.93
CA VAL A 438 1.82 2.03 4.58
C VAL A 438 2.69 1.47 3.45
N GLU A 439 2.24 0.39 2.81
CA GLU A 439 2.99 -0.29 1.75
C GLU A 439 2.24 -0.13 0.43
N PHE A 440 2.95 -0.03 -0.69
CA PHE A 440 2.34 -0.18 -2.00
C PHE A 440 2.25 -1.66 -2.41
N PRO A 441 1.44 -2.00 -3.43
CA PRO A 441 1.52 -3.31 -4.07
C PRO A 441 2.90 -3.59 -4.67
N ALA A 442 3.61 -2.54 -5.10
CA ALA A 442 5.02 -2.60 -5.47
C ALA A 442 5.91 -2.73 -4.23
N ASP A 443 6.74 -3.77 -4.18
CA ASP A 443 7.60 -4.03 -3.03
C ASP A 443 8.72 -2.99 -2.92
N GLY A 444 9.11 -2.70 -1.68
CA GLY A 444 10.21 -1.78 -1.37
C GLY A 444 9.86 -0.30 -1.43
N ILE A 445 8.63 0.05 -1.82
CA ILE A 445 8.10 1.42 -1.82
C ILE A 445 6.97 1.53 -0.79
N TYR A 446 7.03 2.56 0.03
CA TYR A 446 6.14 2.81 1.16
C TYR A 446 5.56 4.22 1.09
N VAL A 447 4.48 4.48 1.82
CA VAL A 447 3.83 5.79 1.85
C VAL A 447 3.56 6.22 3.30
N ALA A 448 3.71 7.51 3.59
CA ALA A 448 3.44 8.08 4.90
C ALA A 448 2.82 9.48 4.84
N GLY A 449 1.98 9.78 5.83
CA GLY A 449 1.44 11.11 6.07
C GLY A 449 0.35 11.52 5.09
N THR A 450 0.24 12.82 4.86
CA THR A 450 -0.85 13.39 4.07
C THR A 450 -0.77 13.10 2.57
N ALA A 451 0.31 12.46 2.12
CA ALA A 451 0.42 11.90 0.76
C ALA A 451 -0.60 10.78 0.49
N ARG A 452 -1.00 10.05 1.54
CA ARG A 452 -1.96 8.93 1.47
C ARG A 452 -3.41 9.39 1.63
N TYR A 453 -3.68 10.28 2.59
CA TYR A 453 -5.00 10.88 2.84
C TYR A 453 -4.89 12.03 3.86
N PRO A 454 -5.90 12.90 4.04
CA PRO A 454 -5.89 13.92 5.09
C PRO A 454 -5.73 13.36 6.51
N ALA A 455 -4.60 13.64 7.14
CA ALA A 455 -4.21 13.10 8.44
C ALA A 455 -3.76 14.21 9.39
N ASP A 456 -3.89 13.99 10.69
CA ASP A 456 -3.36 14.90 11.71
C ASP A 456 -1.90 14.57 12.08
N ILE A 457 -1.32 15.38 12.96
CA ILE A 457 0.11 15.29 13.30
C ILE A 457 0.47 13.92 13.91
N PRO A 458 -0.25 13.38 14.92
CA PRO A 458 0.08 12.08 15.49
C PRO A 458 -0.03 10.94 14.47
N ASP A 459 -1.06 10.96 13.62
CA ASP A 459 -1.22 9.96 12.56
C ASP A 459 -0.09 10.06 11.53
N CYS A 460 0.30 11.29 11.15
CA CYS A 460 1.43 11.53 10.25
C CYS A 460 2.77 11.03 10.81
N ILE A 461 3.01 11.18 12.11
CA ILE A 461 4.22 10.66 12.80
C ILE A 461 4.16 9.13 12.87
N GLY A 462 3.01 8.58 13.29
CA GLY A 462 2.80 7.13 13.40
C GLY A 462 2.96 6.40 12.06
N GLN A 463 2.47 7.01 10.98
CA GLN A 463 2.70 6.50 9.62
C GLN A 463 4.18 6.57 9.22
N GLY A 464 4.90 7.63 9.59
CA GLY A 464 6.35 7.71 9.38
C GLY A 464 7.11 6.57 10.08
N PHE A 465 6.77 6.28 11.33
CA PHE A 465 7.32 5.14 12.07
C PHE A 465 6.99 3.80 11.43
N ALA A 466 5.73 3.61 11.01
CA ALA A 466 5.30 2.38 10.37
C ALA A 466 5.99 2.16 9.02
N ALA A 467 6.11 3.20 8.19
CA ALA A 467 6.80 3.13 6.91
C ALA A 467 8.29 2.81 7.10
N ALA A 468 8.95 3.46 8.06
CA ALA A 468 10.34 3.18 8.43
C ALA A 468 10.52 1.73 8.90
N ALA A 469 9.64 1.23 9.77
CA ALA A 469 9.70 -0.14 10.26
C ALA A 469 9.56 -1.16 9.12
N LYS A 470 8.65 -0.91 8.16
CA LYS A 470 8.46 -1.77 6.99
C LYS A 470 9.62 -1.70 6.01
N ALA A 471 10.14 -0.50 5.74
CA ALA A 471 11.33 -0.29 4.92
C ALA A 471 12.59 -0.96 5.50
N ALA A 472 12.71 -0.99 6.84
CA ALA A 472 13.83 -1.63 7.50
C ALA A 472 13.86 -3.16 7.33
N ILE A 473 12.73 -3.83 7.10
CA ILE A 473 12.65 -5.31 6.99
C ILE A 473 13.59 -5.86 5.91
N PRO A 474 13.48 -5.48 4.62
CA PRO A 474 14.39 -5.99 3.60
C PRO A 474 15.84 -5.57 3.86
N MET A 475 16.07 -4.37 4.39
CA MET A 475 17.43 -3.90 4.72
C MET A 475 18.07 -4.66 5.88
N ALA A 476 17.28 -5.12 6.85
CA ALA A 476 17.71 -5.94 7.97
C ALA A 476 18.00 -7.38 7.52
N MET A 477 17.17 -7.93 6.63
CA MET A 477 17.37 -9.25 6.04
C MET A 477 18.60 -9.31 5.13
N GLY A 478 18.99 -8.17 4.53
CA GLY A 478 20.15 -8.04 3.64
C GLY A 478 19.96 -8.67 2.26
N ARG A 479 18.87 -9.42 2.06
CA ARG A 479 18.49 -10.05 0.80
C ARG A 479 16.98 -10.10 0.65
N VAL A 480 16.51 -9.97 -0.59
CA VAL A 480 15.12 -10.27 -0.96
C VAL A 480 15.13 -11.54 -1.78
N VAL A 481 14.22 -12.45 -1.44
CA VAL A 481 14.03 -13.72 -2.16
C VAL A 481 12.71 -13.65 -2.89
N ASN A 482 12.76 -13.66 -4.23
CA ASN A 482 11.59 -13.79 -5.07
C ASN A 482 11.39 -15.26 -5.46
N GLU A 483 10.13 -15.71 -5.45
CA GLU A 483 9.79 -17.03 -5.97
C GLU A 483 10.10 -17.10 -7.47
N ALA A 484 10.54 -18.27 -7.92
CA ALA A 484 10.98 -18.51 -9.29
C ALA A 484 9.83 -18.73 -10.28
N PHE A 485 8.58 -18.56 -9.84
CA PHE A 485 7.40 -18.56 -10.70
C PHE A 485 7.20 -17.20 -11.35
N VAL A 486 8.16 -16.85 -12.21
CA VAL A 486 8.16 -15.62 -13.00
C VAL A 486 7.78 -15.92 -14.45
N SER A 487 7.35 -14.89 -15.18
CA SER A 487 7.09 -15.02 -16.60
C SER A 487 8.40 -14.97 -17.39
N GLU A 488 8.49 -15.76 -18.47
CA GLU A 488 9.68 -15.89 -19.32
C GLU A 488 9.31 -15.69 -20.78
N VAL A 489 10.09 -14.89 -21.51
CA VAL A 489 9.87 -14.62 -22.94
C VAL A 489 10.78 -15.50 -23.78
N ASN A 490 10.21 -16.25 -24.72
CA ASN A 490 10.91 -16.90 -25.82
C ASN A 490 11.25 -15.85 -26.89
N PRO A 491 12.54 -15.51 -27.10
CA PRO A 491 12.96 -14.52 -28.07
C PRO A 491 12.60 -14.88 -29.50
N GLU A 492 12.51 -16.15 -29.86
CA GLU A 492 12.23 -16.56 -31.25
C GLU A 492 10.77 -16.33 -31.63
N ARG A 493 9.85 -16.49 -30.68
CA ARG A 493 8.41 -16.34 -30.88
C ARG A 493 7.90 -14.90 -30.70
N CYS A 494 8.66 -14.04 -30.02
CA CYS A 494 8.19 -12.70 -29.64
C CYS A 494 7.92 -11.80 -30.86
N SER A 495 6.66 -11.45 -31.12
CA SER A 495 6.27 -10.57 -32.23
C SER A 495 6.48 -9.06 -31.98
N SER A 496 7.10 -8.68 -30.87
CA SER A 496 7.40 -7.28 -30.53
C SER A 496 6.18 -6.34 -30.52
N CYS A 497 5.00 -6.86 -30.16
CA CYS A 497 3.74 -6.09 -30.14
C CYS A 497 3.56 -5.18 -28.92
N GLY A 498 4.35 -5.36 -27.84
CA GLY A 498 4.31 -4.49 -26.65
C GLY A 498 3.16 -4.76 -25.66
N ARG A 499 2.16 -5.59 -26.00
CA ARG A 499 0.99 -5.85 -25.13
C ARG A 499 1.36 -6.30 -23.71
N CYS A 500 2.36 -7.17 -23.59
CA CYS A 500 2.86 -7.67 -22.31
C CYS A 500 3.41 -6.57 -21.37
N ILE A 501 3.91 -5.46 -21.92
CA ILE A 501 4.43 -4.32 -21.17
C ILE A 501 3.24 -3.51 -20.61
N GLU A 502 2.25 -3.24 -21.46
CA GLU A 502 1.05 -2.48 -21.11
C GLU A 502 0.24 -3.14 -19.98
N VAL A 503 0.09 -4.47 -20.02
CA VAL A 503 -0.74 -5.21 -19.05
C VAL A 503 -0.04 -5.52 -17.73
N CYS A 504 1.27 -5.25 -17.58
CA CYS A 504 2.00 -5.62 -16.38
C CYS A 504 1.78 -4.58 -15.26
N PRO A 505 1.04 -4.91 -14.19
CA PRO A 505 0.74 -3.92 -13.13
C PRO A 505 1.96 -3.61 -12.26
N PHE A 506 3.01 -4.43 -12.34
CA PHE A 506 4.26 -4.27 -11.59
C PHE A 506 5.37 -3.63 -12.43
N GLY A 507 5.13 -3.41 -13.72
CA GLY A 507 6.14 -2.87 -14.63
C GLY A 507 7.34 -3.78 -14.88
N ALA A 508 7.22 -5.08 -14.60
CA ALA A 508 8.28 -6.07 -14.68
C ALA A 508 8.67 -6.48 -16.11
N VAL A 509 7.97 -5.99 -17.13
CA VAL A 509 8.25 -6.31 -18.53
C VAL A 509 8.71 -5.03 -19.22
N ASP A 510 9.87 -5.09 -19.87
CA ASP A 510 10.43 -3.97 -20.63
C ASP A 510 11.00 -4.47 -21.96
N TRP A 511 11.44 -3.55 -22.79
CA TRP A 511 12.11 -3.83 -24.03
C TRP A 511 13.58 -4.23 -23.83
N ALA A 512 14.04 -5.20 -24.60
CA ALA A 512 15.44 -5.57 -24.74
C ALA A 512 15.81 -5.72 -26.22
N GLU A 513 17.07 -5.46 -26.54
CA GLU A 513 17.61 -5.69 -27.87
C GLU A 513 18.32 -7.04 -27.91
N VAL A 514 18.03 -7.84 -28.93
CA VAL A 514 18.67 -9.13 -29.18
C VAL A 514 19.22 -9.14 -30.60
N LYS A 515 20.49 -9.56 -30.74
CA LYS A 515 21.11 -9.76 -32.05
C LYS A 515 20.59 -11.06 -32.65
N GLY A 516 19.86 -10.96 -33.75
CA GLY A 516 19.43 -12.08 -34.57
C GLY A 516 20.25 -12.20 -35.86
N PRO A 517 20.01 -13.25 -36.67
CA PRO A 517 20.71 -13.47 -37.93
C PRO A 517 20.54 -12.34 -38.97
N GLN A 518 19.46 -11.56 -38.85
CA GLN A 518 19.08 -10.47 -39.77
C GLN A 518 19.32 -9.06 -39.18
N GLY A 519 20.00 -8.94 -38.03
CA GLY A 519 20.27 -7.66 -37.35
C GLY A 519 19.75 -7.61 -35.92
N VAL A 520 19.65 -6.40 -35.36
CA VAL A 520 19.16 -6.17 -33.98
C VAL A 520 17.63 -6.14 -33.99
N ARG A 521 17.01 -7.01 -33.19
CA ARG A 521 15.55 -7.03 -32.99
C ARG A 521 15.21 -6.61 -31.57
N LYS A 522 14.17 -5.80 -31.43
CA LYS A 522 13.61 -5.41 -30.13
C LYS A 522 12.62 -6.47 -29.68
N ILE A 523 12.79 -7.05 -28.49
CA ILE A 523 11.87 -8.04 -27.90
C ILE A 523 11.41 -7.60 -26.51
N ALA A 524 10.32 -8.17 -26.01
CA ALA A 524 9.99 -8.04 -24.61
C ALA A 524 10.94 -8.88 -23.74
N ARG A 525 11.26 -8.40 -22.55
CA ARG A 525 12.05 -9.09 -21.53
C ARG A 525 11.40 -8.89 -20.17
N VAL A 526 11.28 -9.96 -19.40
CA VAL A 526 10.80 -9.89 -18.02
C VAL A 526 12.00 -9.71 -17.09
N ASN A 527 11.93 -8.71 -16.21
CA ASN A 527 12.80 -8.61 -15.04
C ASN A 527 12.24 -9.53 -13.95
N PRO A 528 12.93 -10.63 -13.64
CA PRO A 528 12.38 -11.61 -12.74
C PRO A 528 12.43 -11.16 -11.27
N ALA A 529 13.18 -10.11 -10.94
CA ALA A 529 13.17 -9.49 -9.61
C ALA A 529 11.92 -8.63 -9.34
N GLU A 530 11.23 -8.20 -10.41
CA GLU A 530 10.01 -7.39 -10.35
C GLU A 530 8.74 -8.22 -10.61
N CYS A 531 8.89 -9.36 -11.27
CA CYS A 531 7.76 -10.20 -11.65
C CYS A 531 7.15 -10.91 -10.43
N LYS A 532 5.84 -10.71 -10.21
CA LYS A 532 5.07 -11.37 -9.13
C LYS A 532 4.33 -12.64 -9.59
N GLY A 533 4.67 -13.18 -10.76
CA GLY A 533 4.11 -14.45 -11.22
C GLY A 533 2.61 -14.46 -11.51
N CYS A 534 1.98 -13.30 -11.73
CA CYS A 534 0.51 -13.23 -11.90
C CYS A 534 -0.01 -13.83 -13.22
N GLY A 535 0.85 -14.04 -14.22
CA GLY A 535 0.48 -14.64 -15.51
C GLY A 535 -0.25 -13.73 -16.50
N LEU A 536 -0.61 -12.49 -16.14
CA LEU A 536 -1.35 -11.56 -17.02
C LEU A 536 -0.70 -11.33 -18.38
N CYS A 537 0.63 -11.19 -18.40
CA CYS A 537 1.38 -10.99 -19.63
C CYS A 537 1.41 -12.27 -20.49
N ALA A 538 1.51 -13.45 -19.87
CA ALA A 538 1.45 -14.75 -20.55
C ALA A 538 0.08 -14.96 -21.21
N SER A 539 -1.01 -14.76 -20.46
CA SER A 539 -2.37 -14.89 -20.98
C SER A 539 -2.74 -13.86 -22.06
N SER A 540 -2.04 -12.73 -22.10
CA SER A 540 -2.27 -11.66 -23.09
C SER A 540 -1.39 -11.79 -24.35
N CYS A 541 -0.51 -12.80 -24.42
CA CYS A 541 0.46 -12.90 -25.50
C CYS A 541 -0.08 -13.62 -26.73
N LEU A 542 -0.37 -12.84 -27.76
CA LEU A 542 -0.94 -13.37 -29.02
C LEU A 542 -0.01 -14.33 -29.78
N SER A 543 1.31 -14.21 -29.61
CA SER A 543 2.29 -15.10 -30.24
C SER A 543 2.60 -16.37 -29.41
N GLY A 544 2.05 -16.47 -28.19
CA GLY A 544 2.43 -17.50 -27.21
C GLY A 544 3.93 -17.44 -26.87
N ALA A 545 4.53 -16.27 -26.96
CA ALA A 545 5.96 -16.08 -26.75
C ALA A 545 6.34 -15.94 -25.28
N ILE A 546 5.39 -15.64 -24.39
CA ILE A 546 5.65 -15.52 -22.95
C ILE A 546 4.86 -16.57 -22.19
N GLY A 547 5.54 -17.30 -21.31
CA GLY A 547 4.94 -18.33 -20.44
C GLY A 547 5.17 -18.00 -18.97
N LEU A 548 4.29 -18.46 -18.09
CA LEU A 548 4.48 -18.38 -16.64
C LEU A 548 5.14 -19.67 -16.12
N ALA A 549 6.30 -19.57 -15.49
CA ALA A 549 6.94 -20.73 -14.88
C ALA A 549 6.02 -21.33 -13.79
N GLY A 550 5.86 -22.66 -13.81
CA GLY A 550 4.96 -23.39 -12.90
C GLY A 550 3.48 -23.38 -13.31
N SER A 551 3.12 -22.65 -14.36
CA SER A 551 1.78 -22.66 -14.99
C SER A 551 1.88 -22.32 -16.47
N THR A 552 2.76 -23.00 -17.20
CA THR A 552 2.88 -22.85 -18.65
C THR A 552 1.61 -23.37 -19.35
N ASP A 553 1.37 -22.95 -20.59
CA ASP A 553 0.24 -23.43 -21.38
C ASP A 553 0.21 -24.96 -21.45
N GLU A 554 1.36 -25.59 -21.66
CA GLU A 554 1.50 -27.06 -21.68
C GLU A 554 1.12 -27.69 -20.34
N GLN A 555 1.57 -27.11 -19.22
CA GLN A 555 1.26 -27.58 -17.86
C GLN A 555 -0.25 -27.47 -17.56
N VAL A 556 -0.87 -26.34 -17.92
CA VAL A 556 -2.30 -26.08 -17.70
C VAL A 556 -3.14 -26.97 -18.62
N LEU A 557 -2.82 -27.05 -19.90
CA LEU A 557 -3.54 -27.88 -20.87
C LEU A 557 -3.40 -29.36 -20.55
N SER A 558 -2.23 -29.81 -20.08
CA SER A 558 -2.03 -31.19 -19.60
C SER A 558 -2.94 -31.50 -18.42
N ALA A 559 -3.07 -30.59 -17.45
CA ALA A 559 -4.00 -30.76 -16.34
C ALA A 559 -5.47 -30.83 -16.83
N ILE A 560 -5.86 -29.95 -17.76
CA ILE A 560 -7.23 -29.94 -18.32
C ILE A 560 -7.52 -31.22 -19.11
N ALA A 561 -6.60 -31.67 -19.96
CA ALA A 561 -6.75 -32.88 -20.77
C ALA A 561 -6.84 -34.17 -19.91
N ASN A 562 -6.41 -34.09 -18.66
CA ASN A 562 -6.47 -35.16 -17.67
C ASN A 562 -7.63 -34.98 -16.67
N LEU A 563 -8.60 -34.12 -16.99
CA LEU A 563 -9.92 -34.11 -16.38
C LEU A 563 -10.84 -35.04 -17.20
N ASN A 564 -11.61 -35.92 -16.53
CA ASN A 564 -12.47 -36.91 -17.19
C ASN A 564 -13.62 -36.25 -17.97
#